data_AF-A0A927ZCA5-F1
#
_entry.id   AF-A0A927ZCA5-F1
#
_cell.length_a   1.000
_cell.length_b   1.000
_cell.length_c   1.000
_cell.angle_alpha   90.00
_cell.angle_beta   90.00
_cell.angle_gamma   90.00
#
_symmetry.space_group_name_H-M   'P 1'
#
loop_
_entity.id
_entity.type
_entity.pdbx_description
1 polymer ?
#
loop_
_entity_poly.entity_id
_entity_poly.type
_entity_poly.pdbx_seq_one_letter_code
_entity_poly.pdbx_strand_id
1 'polypeptide(L)'
;MTYVYGIAAGFLYGAVVGTLKYIFIWKKLISQKEANNFASTFLIAGVMASFFINIGALLLIYFIREMIPFDFAATIISAAVGLSIFGRSFSIHKIMSR
;
A
#
# COMPACT_ATOMS: atom_id res chain seq x y z
N MET A 1 -16.72 7.99 -19.25
CA MET A 1 -16.87 8.29 -17.82
C MET A 1 -16.53 7.10 -16.91
N THR A 2 -16.85 5.86 -17.29
CA THR A 2 -16.50 4.62 -16.56
C THR A 2 -15.02 4.48 -16.23
N TYR A 3 -14.10 4.89 -17.12
CA TYR A 3 -12.65 4.91 -16.85
C TYR A 3 -12.25 5.89 -15.74
N VAL A 4 -12.85 7.08 -15.70
CA VAL A 4 -12.52 8.12 -14.70
C VAL A 4 -12.93 7.66 -13.30
N TYR A 5 -14.12 7.05 -13.18
CA TYR A 5 -14.57 6.47 -11.91
C TYR A 5 -13.72 5.27 -11.49
N GLY A 6 -13.30 4.41 -12.42
CA GLY A 6 -12.37 3.32 -12.14
C GLY A 6 -11.02 3.84 -11.62
N ILE A 7 -10.45 4.87 -12.27
CA ILE A 7 -9.20 5.51 -11.83
C ILE A 7 -9.36 6.12 -10.43
N ALA A 8 -10.43 6.88 -10.20
CA ALA A 8 -10.66 7.53 -8.91
C ALA A 8 -10.87 6.51 -7.78
N ALA A 9 -11.72 5.50 -8.01
CA ALA A 9 -12.01 4.47 -7.02
C ALA A 9 -10.79 3.60 -6.72
N GLY A 10 -10.08 3.15 -7.76
CA GLY A 10 -8.87 2.35 -7.62
C GLY A 10 -7.77 3.13 -6.91
N PHE A 11 -7.52 4.38 -7.30
CA PHE A 11 -6.52 5.23 -6.64
C PHE A 11 -6.85 5.48 -5.16
N LEU A 12 -8.11 5.81 -4.84
CA LEU A 12 -8.55 6.02 -3.45
C LEU A 12 -8.37 4.75 -2.61
N TYR A 13 -8.78 3.60 -3.13
CA TYR A 13 -8.57 2.32 -2.47
C TYR A 13 -7.07 2.05 -2.24
N GLY A 14 -6.26 2.22 -3.29
CA GLY A 14 -4.80 2.05 -3.22
C GLY A 14 -4.14 3.00 -2.22
N ALA A 15 -4.60 4.24 -2.13
CA ALA A 15 -4.13 5.23 -1.17
C ALA A 15 -4.47 4.85 0.27
N VAL A 16 -5.71 4.40 0.53
CA VAL A 16 -6.15 3.95 1.85
C VAL A 16 -5.34 2.73 2.30
N VAL A 17 -5.27 1.69 1.48
CA VAL A 17 -4.53 0.47 1.83
C VAL A 17 -3.03 0.74 1.96
N GLY A 18 -2.46 1.58 1.10
CA GLY A 18 -1.06 2.02 1.18
C GLY A 18 -0.76 2.73 2.50
N THR A 19 -1.64 3.63 2.92
CA THR A 19 -1.54 4.38 4.20
C THR A 19 -1.68 3.45 5.41
N LEU A 20 -2.67 2.55 5.41
CA LEU A 20 -2.85 1.58 6.50
C LEU A 20 -1.63 0.68 6.66
N LYS A 21 -1.10 0.16 5.55
CA LYS A 21 0.13 -0.63 5.52
C LYS A 21 1.30 0.12 6.17
N TYR A 22 1.46 1.40 5.87
CA TYR A 22 2.49 2.23 6.49
C TYR A 22 2.31 2.36 8.01
N ILE A 23 1.09 2.66 8.46
CA ILE A 23 0.78 2.85 9.89
C ILE A 23 1.02 1.56 10.69
N PHE A 24 0.59 0.41 10.19
CA PHE A 24 0.68 -0.85 10.95
C PHE A 24 2.07 -1.48 10.91
N ILE A 25 2.74 -1.47 9.75
CA ILE A 25 4.05 -2.09 9.60
C ILE A 25 5.16 -1.08 9.91
N TRP A 26 5.26 -0.05 9.07
CA TRP A 26 6.44 0.81 9.02
C TRP A 26 6.55 1.77 10.21
N LYS A 27 5.45 2.34 10.69
CA LYS A 27 5.48 3.18 11.91
C LYS A 27 5.99 2.40 13.12
N LYS A 28 5.51 1.17 13.30
CA LYS A 28 5.92 0.28 14.40
C LYS A 28 7.39 -0.13 14.26
N LEU A 29 7.81 -0.48 13.04
CA LEU A 29 9.19 -0.87 12.74
C LEU A 29 10.19 0.27 12.98
N ILE A 30 9.88 1.48 12.51
CA ILE A 30 10.75 2.65 12.70
C ILE A 30 10.86 3.00 14.19
N SER A 31 9.75 2.89 14.94
CA SER A 31 9.74 3.14 16.38
C SER A 31 10.56 2.11 17.18
N GLN A 32 10.65 0.86 16.71
CA GLN A 32 11.44 -0.18 17.40
C GLN A 32 12.90 -0.22 16.98
N LYS A 33 13.25 0.26 15.77
CA LYS A 33 14.63 0.39 15.31
C LYS A 33 15.47 1.30 16.22
N GLU A 34 14.85 2.30 16.85
CA GLU A 34 15.54 3.18 17.82
C GLU A 34 15.85 2.48 19.15
N ALA A 35 15.14 1.39 19.48
CA ALA A 35 15.22 0.75 20.79
C ALA A 35 16.15 -0.48 20.84
N ASN A 36 16.46 -1.14 19.71
CA ASN A 36 17.28 -2.36 19.71
C ASN A 36 18.08 -2.55 18.41
N ASN A 37 19.35 -2.97 18.54
CA ASN A 37 20.28 -3.32 17.45
C ASN A 37 19.88 -4.57 16.61
N PHE A 38 18.64 -5.03 16.69
CA PHE A 38 18.07 -6.18 15.95
C PHE A 38 17.38 -5.77 14.63
N ALA A 39 17.88 -4.72 13.97
CA ALA A 39 17.16 -4.04 12.91
C ALA A 39 16.92 -4.87 11.63
N SER A 40 17.80 -5.83 11.28
CA SER A 40 17.75 -6.52 9.98
C SER A 40 16.59 -7.51 9.83
N THR A 41 16.35 -8.37 10.82
CA THR A 41 15.27 -9.38 10.78
C THR A 41 13.89 -8.73 10.73
N PHE A 42 13.66 -7.69 11.52
CA PHE A 42 12.40 -6.95 11.50
C PHE A 42 12.18 -6.23 10.17
N LEU A 43 13.23 -5.67 9.56
CA LEU A 43 13.12 -5.02 8.25
C LEU A 43 12.70 -6.02 7.17
N ILE A 44 13.31 -7.21 7.15
CA ILE A 44 12.96 -8.28 6.20
C ILE A 44 11.50 -8.71 6.39
N ALA A 45 11.06 -8.92 7.63
CA ALA A 45 9.67 -9.26 7.95
C ALA A 45 8.69 -8.16 7.51
N GLY A 46 9.03 -6.88 7.72
CA GLY A 46 8.22 -5.74 7.28
C GLY A 46 8.10 -5.63 5.76
N VAL A 47 9.17 -5.93 5.02
CA VAL A 47 9.16 -5.97 3.55
C VAL A 47 8.31 -7.13 3.05
N MET A 48 8.46 -8.34 3.60
CA MET A 48 7.63 -9.50 3.21
C MET A 48 6.16 -9.24 3.50
N ALA A 49 5.82 -8.74 4.70
CA ALA A 49 4.45 -8.38 5.06
C ALA A 49 3.87 -7.31 4.11
N SER A 50 4.70 -6.35 3.67
CA SER A 50 4.29 -5.34 2.69
C SER A 50 3.97 -5.95 1.32
N PHE A 51 4.72 -6.95 0.87
CA PHE A 51 4.41 -7.68 -0.36
C PHE A 51 3.10 -8.46 -0.27
N PHE A 52 2.87 -9.17 0.84
CA PHE A 52 1.61 -9.89 1.04
C PHE A 52 0.40 -8.95 1.06
N ILE A 53 0.50 -7.80 1.73
CA ILE A 53 -0.56 -6.79 1.72
C ILE A 53 -0.77 -6.24 0.31
N ASN A 54 0.30 -5.98 -0.45
CA ASN A 54 0.16 -5.48 -1.82
C ASN A 54 -0.55 -6.49 -2.72
N ILE A 55 -0.14 -7.75 -2.67
CA ILE A 55 -0.75 -8.84 -3.42
C ILE A 55 -2.21 -8.98 -3.00
N GLY A 56 -2.47 -9.12 -1.70
CA GLY A 56 -3.82 -9.28 -1.17
C GLY A 56 -4.75 -8.12 -1.54
N ALA A 57 -4.26 -6.88 -1.54
CA ALA A 57 -5.04 -5.71 -1.91
C ALA A 57 -5.47 -5.75 -3.38
N LEU A 58 -4.57 -6.13 -4.30
CA LEU A 58 -4.88 -6.26 -5.73
C LEU A 58 -5.76 -7.48 -6.01
N LEU A 59 -5.53 -8.57 -5.28
CA LEU A 59 -6.31 -9.81 -5.39
C LEU A 59 -7.75 -9.59 -4.93
N LEU A 60 -7.96 -8.75 -3.91
CA LEU A 60 -9.29 -8.33 -3.47
C LEU A 60 -10.03 -7.61 -4.60
N ILE A 61 -9.40 -6.65 -5.29
CA ILE A 61 -9.98 -5.98 -6.47
C ILE A 61 -10.34 -7.00 -7.56
N TYR A 62 -9.47 -8.00 -7.80
CA TYR A 62 -9.74 -9.07 -8.76
C TYR A 62 -10.96 -9.92 -8.39
N PHE A 63 -11.17 -10.22 -7.10
CA PHE A 63 -12.35 -10.98 -6.65
C PHE A 63 -13.64 -10.18 -6.79
N ILE A 64 -13.62 -8.88 -6.48
CA ILE A 64 -14.81 -8.02 -6.59
C ILE A 64 -15.01 -7.46 -8.01
N ARG A 65 -14.22 -7.90 -9.01
CA ARG A 65 -14.22 -7.32 -10.37
C ARG A 65 -15.60 -7.31 -11.02
N GLU A 66 -16.42 -8.32 -10.75
CA GLU A 66 -17.78 -8.46 -11.32
C GLU A 66 -18.80 -7.58 -10.59
N MET A 67 -18.47 -7.10 -9.39
CA MET A 67 -19.28 -6.15 -8.62
C MET A 67 -18.92 -4.69 -8.91
N ILE A 68 -17.79 -4.42 -9.57
CA ILE A 68 -17.33 -3.06 -9.87
C ILE A 68 -18.08 -2.57 -11.13
N PRO A 69 -18.88 -1.48 -11.05
CA PRO A 69 -19.61 -0.94 -12.20
C PRO A 69 -18.73 -0.08 -13.14
N PHE A 70 -17.40 -0.17 -12.99
CA PHE A 70 -16.39 0.64 -13.68
C PHE A 70 -15.35 -0.25 -14.37
N ASP A 71 -14.50 0.36 -15.19
CA ASP A 71 -13.48 -0.38 -15.91
C ASP A 71 -12.45 -1.03 -14.95
N PHE A 72 -12.36 -2.35 -15.02
CA PHE A 72 -11.49 -3.14 -14.13
C PHE A 72 -10.01 -2.82 -14.33
N ALA A 73 -9.56 -2.68 -15.58
CA ALA A 73 -8.16 -2.39 -15.89
C ALA A 73 -7.74 -1.02 -15.33
N ALA A 74 -8.58 0.00 -15.53
CA ALA A 74 -8.38 1.33 -14.98
C ALA A 74 -8.35 1.32 -13.44
N THR A 75 -9.21 0.51 -12.82
CA THR A 75 -9.29 0.37 -11.35
C THR A 75 -8.05 -0.32 -10.77
N ILE A 76 -7.61 -1.44 -11.35
CA ILE A 76 -6.47 -2.20 -10.82
C ILE A 76 -5.15 -1.46 -11.05
N ILE A 77 -4.98 -0.79 -12.19
CA ILE A 77 -3.78 0.00 -12.49
C ILE A 77 -3.69 1.20 -11.53
N SER A 78 -4.77 1.97 -11.39
CA SER A 78 -4.78 3.13 -10.49
C SER A 78 -4.60 2.73 -9.02
N ALA A 79 -5.16 1.59 -8.61
CA ALA A 79 -4.93 1.03 -7.28
C ALA A 79 -3.48 0.64 -7.05
N ALA A 80 -2.82 0.00 -8.02
CA ALA A 80 -1.39 -0.32 -7.93
C ALA A 80 -0.52 0.95 -7.80
N VAL A 81 -0.86 2.01 -8.55
CA VAL A 81 -0.20 3.32 -8.44
C VAL A 81 -0.39 3.90 -7.04
N GLY A 82 -1.62 3.94 -6.51
CA GLY A 82 -1.91 4.39 -5.16
C GLY A 82 -1.15 3.59 -4.08
N LEU A 83 -1.15 2.26 -4.20
CA LEU A 83 -0.43 1.37 -3.28
C LEU A 83 1.09 1.65 -3.25
N SER A 84 1.66 1.96 -4.41
CA SER A 84 3.08 2.24 -4.58
C SER A 84 3.47 3.60 -4.00
N ILE A 85 2.69 4.65 -4.32
CA ILE A 85 2.90 6.01 -3.81
C ILE A 85 2.71 6.03 -2.29
N PHE A 86 1.54 5.67 -1.79
CA PHE A 86 1.23 5.80 -0.37
C PHE A 86 1.96 4.76 0.49
N GLY A 87 2.33 3.62 -0.08
CA GLY A 87 3.14 2.61 0.60
C GLY A 87 4.62 2.96 0.76
N ARG A 88 5.17 3.87 -0.06
CA ARG A 88 6.60 4.25 -0.02
C ARG A 88 6.83 5.70 0.41
N SER A 89 5.98 6.65 0.01
CA SER A 89 6.16 8.08 0.25
C SER A 89 6.29 8.42 1.74
N PHE A 90 5.58 7.72 2.63
CA PHE A 90 5.66 7.98 4.06
C PHE A 90 6.94 7.45 4.74
N SER A 91 7.53 6.36 4.23
CA SER A 91 8.85 5.91 4.70
C SER A 91 9.94 6.93 4.33
N ILE A 92 9.84 7.56 3.15
CA ILE A 92 10.81 8.55 2.68
C ILE A 92 10.70 9.85 3.51
N HIS A 93 9.48 10.33 3.79
CA HIS A 93 9.30 11.57 4.57
C HIS A 93 9.89 11.49 5.98
N LYS A 94 9.79 10.33 6.64
CA LYS A 94 10.35 10.15 8.00
C LYS A 94 11.88 9.95 8.00
N ILE A 95 12.46 9.45 6.92
CA ILE A 95 13.92 9.35 6.77
C ILE A 95 14.53 10.71 6.42
N MET A 96 13.83 11.53 5.61
CA MET A 96 14.32 12.83 5.13
C MET A 96 14.05 14.00 6.10
N SER A 97 13.27 13.78 7.17
CA SER A 97 13.05 14.74 8.27
C SER A 97 13.91 14.48 9.50
N ARG A 98 14.88 13.56 9.40
CA ARG A 98 15.97 13.36 10.36
C ARG A 98 17.24 13.99 9.83
#